data_AF-A0A8B6H4J2-F1
#
_entry.id   AF-A0A8B6H4J2-F1
#
_cell.length_a   1.000
_cell.length_b   1.000
_cell.length_c   1.000
_cell.angle_alpha   90.00
_cell.angle_beta   90.00
_cell.angle_gamma   90.00
#
_symmetry.space_group_name_H-M   'P 1'
#
loop_
_entity.id
_entity.type
_entity.pdbx_description
1 polymer ?
#
loop_
_entity_poly.entity_id
_entity_poly.type
_entity_poly.pdbx_seq_one_letter_code
_entity_poly.pdbx_strand_id
1 'polypeptide(L)'
;MEPCIRDTALQYFLAEAKKTDGNDYPSVSLYQLFVAIQGQIRLSDPSVKLLTQPTYVKCRKVLDSIMKKRSAEGLGAASRRKAEPISSLEENILWERTVIGSDNPPKLLDTMVYLNGIHFALRGGKEHRNLSLNKNPQITGPYIDSELHKRYILYKEDISKTNSSAMKDKKYTPKTVKAYENIEYPTDVVLHFLKSTNAYGMLIQ
;
A
#
# COMPACT_ATOMS: atom_id res chain seq x y z
N MET A 1 40.77 8.94 -10.07
CA MET A 1 40.88 8.25 -8.76
C MET A 1 40.76 6.77 -9.01
N GLU A 2 41.74 5.98 -8.54
CA GLU A 2 41.74 4.52 -8.65
C GLU A 2 40.47 3.90 -8.02
N PRO A 3 39.89 2.83 -8.62
CA PRO A 3 38.67 2.21 -8.12
C PRO A 3 38.75 1.74 -6.66
N CYS A 4 39.91 1.24 -6.21
CA CYS A 4 40.11 0.77 -4.83
C CYS A 4 40.11 1.92 -3.81
N ILE A 5 40.69 3.07 -4.18
CA ILE A 5 40.70 4.29 -3.36
C ILE A 5 39.28 4.82 -3.25
N ARG A 6 38.54 4.84 -4.36
CA ARG A 6 37.14 5.27 -4.38
C ARG A 6 36.24 4.37 -3.51
N ASP A 7 36.39 3.05 -3.59
CA ASP A 7 35.65 2.10 -2.75
C ASP A 7 35.93 2.34 -1.25
N THR A 8 37.17 2.66 -0.91
CA THR A 8 37.59 2.94 0.48
C THR A 8 37.04 4.29 0.97
N ALA A 9 37.17 5.34 0.17
CA ALA A 9 36.64 6.66 0.50
C ALA A 9 35.11 6.64 0.70
N LEU A 10 34.39 5.88 -0.13
CA LEU A 10 32.94 5.71 0.01
C LEU A 10 32.56 4.97 1.30
N GLN A 11 33.38 4.04 1.79
CA GLN A 11 33.11 3.38 3.08
C GLN A 11 33.13 4.38 4.23
N TYR A 12 34.18 5.21 4.30
CA TYR A 12 34.30 6.25 5.33
C TYR A 12 33.17 7.26 5.23
N PHE A 13 32.89 7.77 4.02
CA PHE A 13 31.79 8.69 3.80
C PHE A 13 30.46 8.12 4.28
N LEU A 14 30.14 6.86 3.95
CA LEU A 14 28.88 6.24 4.36
C LEU A 14 28.79 6.05 5.89
N ALA A 15 29.90 5.73 6.54
CA ALA A 15 29.96 5.56 7.99
C ALA A 15 29.80 6.90 8.73
N GLU A 16 30.31 7.99 8.17
CA GLU A 16 30.34 9.30 8.79
C GLU A 16 29.20 10.24 8.35
N ALA A 17 28.46 9.89 7.30
CA ALA A 17 27.38 10.73 6.78
C ALA A 17 26.28 10.97 7.84
N LYS A 18 26.22 12.22 8.30
CA LYS A 18 25.21 12.77 9.22
C LYS A 18 24.48 13.95 8.60
N LYS A 19 23.31 14.25 9.14
CA LYS A 19 22.55 15.48 8.87
C LYS A 19 23.24 16.69 9.49
N THR A 20 22.77 17.88 9.16
CA THR A 20 23.27 19.15 9.73
C THR A 20 23.06 19.27 11.24
N ASP A 21 22.07 18.57 11.78
CA ASP A 21 21.78 18.48 13.22
C ASP A 21 22.63 17.41 13.94
N GLY A 22 23.55 16.74 13.23
CA GLY A 22 24.39 15.67 13.77
C GLY A 22 23.73 14.29 13.84
N ASN A 23 22.43 14.19 13.52
CA ASN A 23 21.70 12.93 13.55
C ASN A 23 21.98 12.06 12.32
N ASP A 24 21.77 10.75 12.46
CA ASP A 24 21.87 9.81 11.34
C ASP A 24 20.79 10.03 10.27
N TYR A 25 21.17 9.83 9.01
CA TYR A 25 20.20 9.72 7.92
C TYR A 25 19.39 8.41 8.02
N PRO A 26 18.07 8.43 7.75
CA PRO A 26 17.31 7.20 7.54
C PRO A 26 17.93 6.31 6.46
N SER A 27 17.74 4.99 6.57
CA SER A 27 18.31 4.00 5.64
C SER A 27 18.03 4.32 4.18
N VAL A 28 16.81 4.76 3.87
CA VAL A 28 16.39 5.13 2.50
C VAL A 28 17.15 6.38 2.02
N SER A 29 17.28 7.39 2.87
CA SER A 29 17.99 8.64 2.53
C SER A 29 19.48 8.39 2.30
N LEU A 30 20.11 7.54 3.11
CA LEU A 30 21.51 7.16 2.91
C LEU A 30 21.70 6.41 1.58
N TYR A 31 20.80 5.49 1.24
CA TYR A 31 20.82 4.82 -0.05
C TYR A 31 20.67 5.80 -1.22
N GLN A 32 19.74 6.75 -1.11
CA GLN A 32 19.53 7.79 -2.13
C GLN A 32 20.77 8.67 -2.31
N LEU A 33 21.48 9.00 -1.23
CA LEU A 33 22.75 9.73 -1.30
C LEU A 33 23.81 8.94 -2.09
N PHE A 34 23.91 7.62 -1.84
CA PHE A 34 24.80 6.76 -2.59
C PHE A 34 24.44 6.66 -4.08
N VAL A 35 23.14 6.61 -4.41
CA VAL A 35 22.65 6.65 -5.80
C VAL A 35 22.96 7.99 -6.46
N ALA A 36 22.81 9.11 -5.74
CA ALA A 36 23.13 10.44 -6.24
C ALA A 36 24.62 10.58 -6.55
N ILE A 37 25.50 10.04 -5.70
CA ILE A 37 26.95 9.98 -5.95
C ILE A 37 27.25 9.16 -7.20
N GLN A 38 26.62 7.99 -7.38
CA GLN A 38 26.74 7.23 -8.62
C GLN A 38 26.29 8.05 -9.84
N GLY A 39 25.20 8.80 -9.71
CA GLY A 39 24.70 9.70 -10.75
C GLY A 39 25.72 10.76 -11.16
N GLN A 40 26.35 11.40 -10.18
CA GLN A 40 27.41 12.40 -10.43
C GLN A 40 28.65 11.77 -11.07
N ILE A 41 29.11 10.62 -10.58
CA ILE A 41 30.25 9.92 -11.17
C ILE A 41 29.94 9.53 -12.62
N ARG A 42 28.72 9.10 -12.92
CA ARG A 42 28.29 8.72 -14.27
C ARG A 42 28.36 9.89 -15.27
N LEU A 43 28.22 11.14 -14.82
CA LEU A 43 28.41 12.31 -15.69
C LEU A 43 29.86 12.44 -16.16
N SER A 44 30.83 12.06 -15.31
CA SER A 44 32.25 12.12 -15.64
C SER A 44 32.79 10.83 -16.24
N ASP A 45 32.30 9.68 -15.78
CA ASP A 45 32.72 8.34 -16.19
C ASP A 45 31.52 7.38 -16.17
N PRO A 46 30.87 7.17 -17.33
CA PRO A 46 29.72 6.29 -17.45
C PRO A 46 30.02 4.81 -17.23
N SER A 47 31.29 4.40 -17.24
CA SER A 47 31.69 3.00 -17.08
C SER A 47 31.55 2.54 -15.63
N VAL A 48 31.54 3.46 -14.67
CA VAL A 48 31.52 3.15 -13.23
C VAL A 48 30.10 2.82 -12.78
N LYS A 49 29.95 1.64 -12.16
CA LYS A 49 28.68 1.16 -11.63
C LYS A 49 28.85 0.73 -10.17
N LEU A 50 28.78 1.70 -9.26
CA LEU A 50 28.96 1.48 -7.81
C LEU A 50 28.02 0.43 -7.23
N LEU A 51 26.80 0.30 -7.77
CA LEU A 51 25.81 -0.66 -7.26
C LEU A 51 26.05 -2.10 -7.70
N THR A 52 26.76 -2.34 -8.80
CA THR A 52 26.84 -3.68 -9.41
C THR A 52 28.25 -4.19 -9.62
N GLN A 53 29.24 -3.32 -9.83
CA GLN A 53 30.60 -3.77 -10.13
C GLN A 53 31.26 -4.46 -8.94
N PRO A 54 31.93 -5.61 -9.12
CA PRO A 54 32.61 -6.33 -8.04
C PRO A 54 33.65 -5.51 -7.28
N THR A 55 34.26 -4.53 -7.94
CA THR A 55 35.29 -3.66 -7.34
C THR A 55 34.77 -2.85 -6.16
N TYR A 56 33.46 -2.56 -6.10
CA TYR A 56 32.84 -1.74 -5.06
C TYR A 56 32.06 -2.57 -4.02
N VAL A 57 32.43 -3.84 -3.82
CA VAL A 57 31.73 -4.72 -2.86
C VAL A 57 31.84 -4.20 -1.42
N LYS A 58 32.97 -3.61 -1.02
CA LYS A 58 33.18 -3.24 0.39
C LYS A 58 32.28 -2.07 0.79
N CYS A 59 32.23 -1.00 0.01
CA CYS A 59 31.32 0.11 0.30
C CYS A 59 29.85 -0.34 0.30
N ARG A 60 29.44 -1.27 -0.58
CA ARG A 60 28.09 -1.84 -0.55
C ARG A 60 27.81 -2.63 0.72
N LYS A 61 28.76 -3.44 1.20
CA LYS A 61 28.62 -4.16 2.48
C LYS A 61 28.49 -3.21 3.66
N VAL A 62 29.25 -2.11 3.67
CA VAL A 62 29.14 -1.07 4.70
C VAL A 62 27.78 -0.37 4.63
N LEU A 63 27.33 0.01 3.43
CA LEU A 63 26.00 0.58 3.22
C LEU A 63 24.91 -0.34 3.76
N ASP A 64 24.93 -1.63 3.38
CA ASP A 64 23.96 -2.62 3.83
C ASP A 64 23.98 -2.81 5.35
N SER A 65 25.17 -2.84 5.96
CA SER A 65 25.33 -2.96 7.41
C SER A 65 24.71 -1.77 8.14
N ILE A 66 25.02 -0.54 7.70
CA ILE A 66 24.50 0.70 8.28
C ILE A 66 22.98 0.77 8.09
N MET A 67 22.47 0.46 6.90
CA MET A 67 21.04 0.44 6.63
C MET A 67 20.29 -0.58 7.49
N LYS A 68 20.86 -1.78 7.72
CA LYS A 68 20.27 -2.78 8.62
C LYS A 68 20.25 -2.28 10.06
N LYS A 69 21.37 -1.74 10.55
CA LYS A 69 21.49 -1.19 11.91
C LYS A 69 20.47 -0.08 12.15
N ARG A 70 20.42 0.93 11.29
CA ARG A 70 19.49 2.07 11.40
C ARG A 70 18.02 1.63 11.31
N SER A 71 17.72 0.65 10.48
CA SER A 71 16.36 0.10 10.39
C SER A 71 15.97 -0.66 11.65
N ALA A 72 16.89 -1.40 12.28
CA ALA A 72 16.69 -2.09 13.55
C ALA A 72 16.48 -1.11 14.72
N GLU A 73 17.16 0.04 14.68
CA GLU A 73 16.97 1.16 15.62
C GLU A 73 15.67 1.95 15.37
N GLY A 74 14.86 1.55 14.38
CA GLY A 74 13.59 2.21 14.04
C GLY A 74 13.74 3.54 13.28
N LEU A 75 14.95 3.89 12.87
CA LEU A 75 15.26 5.17 12.22
C LEU A 75 14.66 5.20 10.80
N GLY A 76 13.61 6.01 10.61
CA GLY A 76 12.80 6.05 9.38
C GLY A 76 11.54 5.16 9.40
N ALA A 77 11.26 4.46 10.51
CA ALA A 77 9.97 3.79 10.71
C ALA A 77 8.85 4.80 10.98
N ALA A 78 9.13 5.87 11.72
CA ALA A 78 8.18 6.94 12.04
C ALA A 78 7.75 7.76 10.80
N SER A 79 8.57 7.83 9.75
CA SER A 79 8.25 8.58 8.52
C SER A 79 7.34 7.83 7.55
N ARG A 80 7.04 6.55 7.80
CA ARG A 80 5.93 5.88 7.11
C ARG A 80 4.66 6.43 7.72
N ARG A 81 4.08 7.45 7.06
CA ARG A 81 2.74 7.98 7.37
C ARG A 81 1.75 6.81 7.32
N LYS A 82 1.51 6.18 8.46
CA LYS A 82 0.39 5.27 8.64
C LYS A 82 -0.80 6.19 8.85
N ALA A 83 -1.82 6.06 8.01
CA ALA A 83 -3.10 6.65 8.33
C ALA A 83 -3.60 5.99 9.62
N GLU A 84 -3.99 6.80 10.59
CA GLU A 84 -4.71 6.30 11.76
C GLU A 84 -6.08 5.79 11.31
N PRO A 85 -6.62 4.75 11.96
CA PRO A 85 -7.98 4.32 11.69
C PRO A 85 -8.95 5.46 12.04
N ILE A 86 -9.91 5.71 11.15
CA ILE A 86 -11.00 6.65 11.41
C ILE A 86 -11.81 6.09 12.57
N SER A 87 -11.97 6.89 13.63
CA SER A 87 -12.80 6.54 14.77
C SER A 87 -14.28 6.67 14.43
N SER A 88 -15.15 5.96 15.16
CA SER A 88 -16.60 6.07 14.98
C SER A 88 -17.11 7.51 15.20
N LEU A 89 -16.46 8.29 16.06
CA LEU A 89 -16.78 9.70 16.26
C LEU A 89 -16.47 10.53 15.00
N GLU A 90 -15.30 10.34 14.41
CA GLU A 90 -14.92 11.04 13.18
C GLU A 90 -15.82 10.63 12.01
N GLU A 91 -16.16 9.35 11.91
CA GLU A 91 -17.13 8.86 10.93
C GLU A 91 -18.50 9.52 11.11
N ASN A 92 -19.01 9.61 12.34
CA ASN A 92 -20.28 10.30 12.62
C ASN A 92 -20.21 11.77 12.19
N ILE A 93 -19.09 12.46 12.44
CA ILE A 93 -18.89 13.84 11.99
C ILE A 93 -18.94 13.94 10.45
N LEU A 94 -18.38 12.97 9.72
CA LEU A 94 -18.43 12.95 8.24
C LEU A 94 -19.87 12.83 7.74
N TRP A 95 -20.69 11.98 8.38
CA TRP A 95 -22.11 11.82 8.08
C TRP A 95 -22.92 13.07 8.44
N GLU A 96 -22.77 13.58 9.66
CA GLU A 96 -23.50 14.75 10.17
C GLU A 96 -23.21 16.02 9.36
N ARG A 97 -21.95 16.23 8.97
CA ARG A 97 -21.56 17.36 8.14
C ARG A 97 -21.90 17.17 6.66
N THR A 98 -22.55 16.07 6.30
CA THR A 98 -22.91 15.73 4.91
C THR A 98 -21.71 15.74 3.97
N VAL A 99 -20.52 15.39 4.48
CA VAL A 99 -19.30 15.25 3.66
C VAL A 99 -19.40 13.99 2.82
N ILE A 100 -19.96 12.93 3.41
CA ILE A 100 -20.39 11.70 2.75
C ILE A 100 -21.92 11.63 2.76
N GLY A 101 -22.51 10.98 1.75
CA GLY A 101 -23.94 10.96 1.49
C GLY A 101 -24.27 10.57 0.05
N SER A 102 -25.56 10.57 -0.27
CA SER A 102 -26.11 10.18 -1.58
C SER A 102 -26.93 11.30 -2.24
N ASP A 103 -26.82 12.53 -1.75
CA ASP A 103 -27.56 13.71 -2.19
C ASP A 103 -27.15 14.19 -3.59
N ASN A 104 -25.91 13.94 -4.01
CA ASN A 104 -25.46 14.28 -5.36
C ASN A 104 -24.42 13.27 -5.90
N PRO A 105 -24.23 13.18 -7.24
CA PRO A 105 -23.39 12.13 -7.83
C PRO A 105 -21.91 12.16 -7.37
N PRO A 106 -21.22 13.31 -7.28
CA PRO A 106 -19.86 13.36 -6.73
C PRO A 106 -19.78 12.86 -5.29
N LYS A 107 -20.72 13.28 -4.43
CA LYS A 107 -20.73 12.85 -3.04
C LYS A 107 -21.03 11.37 -2.90
N LEU A 108 -21.93 10.84 -3.71
CA LEU A 108 -22.19 9.41 -3.77
C LEU A 108 -20.93 8.63 -4.15
N LEU A 109 -20.16 9.12 -5.13
CA LEU A 109 -18.90 8.50 -5.51
C LEU A 109 -17.88 8.49 -4.37
N ASP A 110 -17.68 9.63 -3.70
CA ASP A 110 -16.75 9.73 -2.57
C ASP A 110 -17.17 8.82 -1.41
N THR A 111 -18.48 8.72 -1.17
CA THR A 111 -19.07 7.82 -0.17
C THR A 111 -18.84 6.36 -0.53
N MET A 112 -18.98 5.98 -1.80
CA MET A 112 -18.69 4.62 -2.27
C MET A 112 -17.20 4.28 -2.12
N VAL A 113 -16.30 5.21 -2.44
CA VAL A 113 -14.85 5.03 -2.24
C VAL A 113 -14.53 4.85 -0.76
N TYR A 114 -15.12 5.66 0.11
CA TYR A 114 -14.96 5.54 1.56
C TYR A 114 -15.43 4.16 2.07
N LEU A 115 -16.68 3.79 1.76
CA LEU A 115 -17.28 2.54 2.24
C LEU A 115 -16.59 1.30 1.69
N ASN A 116 -16.21 1.29 0.40
CA ASN A 116 -15.39 0.20 -0.15
C ASN A 116 -14.01 0.13 0.52
N GLY A 117 -13.44 1.27 0.87
CA GLY A 117 -12.17 1.37 1.60
C GLY A 117 -12.24 0.74 2.99
N ILE A 118 -13.33 0.98 3.73
CA ILE A 118 -13.54 0.43 5.07
C ILE A 118 -13.91 -1.06 5.00
N HIS A 119 -14.94 -1.43 4.22
CA HIS A 119 -15.51 -2.78 4.23
C HIS A 119 -14.63 -3.83 3.54
N PHE A 120 -13.88 -3.44 2.50
CA PHE A 120 -13.01 -4.37 1.76
C PHE A 120 -11.54 -4.08 1.98
N ALA A 121 -11.21 -3.13 2.87
CA ALA A 121 -9.85 -2.71 3.19
C ALA A 121 -9.03 -2.33 1.94
N LEU A 122 -9.66 -1.61 0.99
CA LEU A 122 -9.01 -1.10 -0.23
C LEU A 122 -8.25 0.18 0.10
N ARG A 123 -6.93 0.17 -0.11
CA ARG A 123 -6.04 1.29 0.26
C ARG A 123 -5.44 2.00 -0.94
N GLY A 124 -5.35 1.31 -2.08
CA GLY A 124 -4.75 1.85 -3.30
C GLY A 124 -5.78 2.43 -4.25
N GLY A 125 -5.54 3.62 -4.82
CA GLY A 125 -6.41 4.16 -5.85
C GLY A 125 -6.55 3.27 -7.09
N LYS A 126 -5.55 2.41 -7.38
CA LYS A 126 -5.66 1.39 -8.43
C LYS A 126 -6.64 0.27 -8.07
N GLU A 127 -6.70 -0.12 -6.80
CA GLU A 127 -7.63 -1.16 -6.32
C GLU A 127 -9.07 -0.68 -6.51
N HIS A 128 -9.36 0.55 -6.09
CA HIS A 128 -10.66 1.19 -6.28
C HIS A 128 -11.08 1.29 -7.75
N ARG A 129 -10.19 1.77 -8.64
CA ARG A 129 -10.49 1.91 -10.07
C ARG A 129 -10.64 0.59 -10.83
N ASN A 130 -10.07 -0.49 -10.29
CA ASN A 130 -10.12 -1.81 -10.92
C ASN A 130 -11.38 -2.59 -10.53
N LEU A 131 -12.16 -2.13 -9.55
CA LEU A 131 -13.45 -2.73 -9.22
C LEU A 131 -14.34 -2.75 -10.47
N SER A 132 -14.81 -3.93 -10.82
CA SER A 132 -15.58 -4.18 -12.03
C SER A 132 -16.87 -4.89 -11.67
N LEU A 133 -17.95 -4.51 -12.35
CA LEU A 133 -19.25 -5.20 -12.29
C LEU A 133 -19.47 -6.17 -13.47
N ASN A 134 -18.45 -6.34 -14.31
CA ASN A 134 -18.52 -7.17 -15.52
C ASN A 134 -18.39 -8.67 -15.19
N LYS A 135 -18.24 -9.51 -16.22
CA LYS A 135 -18.29 -11.00 -16.20
C LYS A 135 -17.53 -11.72 -15.06
N ASN A 136 -16.55 -11.07 -14.44
CA ASN A 136 -15.86 -11.55 -13.23
C ASN A 136 -15.75 -10.40 -12.21
N PRO A 137 -16.80 -10.10 -11.44
CA PRO A 137 -16.75 -9.01 -10.47
C PRO A 137 -15.95 -9.46 -9.24
N GLN A 138 -15.14 -8.54 -8.70
CA GLN A 138 -14.36 -8.83 -7.49
C GLN A 138 -15.22 -8.89 -6.23
N ILE A 139 -16.38 -8.24 -6.25
CA ILE A 139 -17.37 -8.28 -5.18
C ILE A 139 -18.51 -9.18 -5.63
N THR A 140 -18.72 -10.29 -4.92
CA THR A 140 -19.75 -11.28 -5.23
C THR A 140 -20.65 -11.55 -4.01
N GLY A 141 -21.82 -12.11 -4.27
CA GLY A 141 -22.83 -12.39 -3.25
C GLY A 141 -24.23 -12.05 -3.77
N PRO A 142 -25.26 -12.10 -2.90
CA PRO A 142 -25.21 -12.40 -1.46
C PRO A 142 -24.84 -13.85 -1.15
N TYR A 143 -24.19 -14.08 -0.02
CA TYR A 143 -23.99 -15.40 0.59
C TYR A 143 -24.56 -15.44 2.00
N ILE A 144 -24.81 -16.64 2.53
CA ILE A 144 -25.20 -16.86 3.93
C ILE A 144 -24.04 -17.57 4.64
N ASP A 145 -23.64 -17.03 5.78
CA ASP A 145 -22.69 -17.68 6.67
C ASP A 145 -23.44 -18.70 7.53
N SER A 146 -23.11 -19.99 7.41
CA SER A 146 -23.82 -21.07 8.10
C SER A 146 -23.64 -21.06 9.62
N GLU A 147 -22.54 -20.49 10.11
CA GLU A 147 -22.29 -20.41 11.55
C GLU A 147 -23.01 -19.21 12.15
N LEU A 148 -22.82 -18.04 11.54
CA LEU A 148 -23.37 -16.78 12.04
C LEU A 148 -24.82 -16.54 11.65
N HIS A 149 -25.35 -17.31 10.70
CA HIS A 149 -26.69 -17.14 10.10
C HIS A 149 -26.91 -15.71 9.58
N LYS A 150 -25.83 -15.06 9.11
CA LYS A 150 -25.84 -13.68 8.58
C LYS A 150 -25.49 -13.67 7.10
N ARG A 151 -26.12 -12.75 6.36
CA ARG A 151 -25.74 -12.51 4.97
C ARG A 151 -24.45 -11.72 4.88
N TYR A 152 -23.68 -11.98 3.84
CA TYR A 152 -22.48 -11.24 3.53
C TYR A 152 -22.24 -11.14 2.02
N ILE A 153 -21.42 -10.18 1.63
CA ILE A 153 -20.79 -10.11 0.31
C ILE A 153 -19.29 -10.39 0.46
N LEU A 154 -18.72 -11.03 -0.54
CA LEU A 154 -17.33 -11.42 -0.58
C LEU A 154 -16.57 -10.53 -1.55
N TYR A 155 -15.54 -9.86 -1.06
CA TYR A 155 -14.51 -9.30 -1.92
C TYR A 155 -13.37 -10.28 -2.09
N LYS A 156 -12.96 -10.51 -3.34
CA LYS A 156 -11.76 -11.27 -3.70
C LYS A 156 -10.84 -10.39 -4.53
N GLU A 157 -9.62 -10.21 -4.02
CA GLU A 157 -8.57 -9.48 -4.73
C GLU A 157 -8.13 -10.25 -5.99
N ASP A 158 -7.90 -9.51 -7.07
CA ASP A 158 -7.28 -10.05 -8.29
C ASP A 158 -5.75 -10.07 -8.15
N ILE A 159 -5.11 -9.01 -8.66
CA ILE A 159 -3.67 -8.80 -8.70
C ILE A 159 -3.38 -7.49 -7.98
N SER A 160 -2.47 -7.53 -7.01
CA SER A 160 -2.04 -6.35 -6.28
C SER A 160 -0.53 -6.15 -6.38
N LYS A 161 -0.02 -5.06 -5.81
CA LYS A 161 1.43 -4.81 -5.79
C LYS A 161 2.21 -5.88 -5.05
N THR A 162 1.59 -6.53 -4.06
CA THR A 162 2.17 -7.60 -3.25
C THR A 162 1.78 -8.99 -3.73
N ASN A 163 0.79 -9.09 -4.62
CA ASN A 163 0.36 -10.31 -5.26
C ASN A 163 0.29 -10.07 -6.77
N SER A 164 1.45 -9.88 -7.39
CA SER A 164 1.53 -9.55 -8.81
C SER A 164 1.29 -10.76 -9.74
N SER A 165 1.01 -11.93 -9.15
CA SER A 165 0.90 -13.24 -9.82
C SER A 165 2.13 -13.62 -10.66
N ALA A 166 3.24 -12.89 -10.51
CA ALA A 166 4.50 -13.20 -11.16
C ALA A 166 5.09 -14.52 -10.60
N MET A 167 5.99 -15.14 -11.36
CA MET A 167 6.54 -16.47 -11.04
C MET A 167 7.18 -16.58 -9.64
N LYS A 168 7.61 -15.46 -9.04
CA LYS A 168 8.17 -15.38 -7.67
C LYS A 168 7.12 -15.19 -6.58
N ASP A 169 5.89 -14.83 -6.94
CA ASP A 169 4.80 -14.45 -6.03
C ASP A 169 3.77 -15.57 -5.83
N LYS A 170 3.98 -16.75 -6.43
CA LYS A 170 3.09 -17.93 -6.33
C LYS A 170 2.75 -18.40 -4.92
N LYS A 171 3.48 -17.91 -3.90
CA LYS A 171 3.27 -18.22 -2.49
C LYS A 171 2.20 -17.34 -1.82
N TYR A 172 1.81 -16.23 -2.45
CA TYR A 172 0.84 -15.30 -1.87
C TYR A 172 -0.58 -15.68 -2.29
N THR A 173 -1.46 -15.82 -1.32
CA THR A 173 -2.89 -15.99 -1.56
C THR A 173 -3.55 -14.63 -1.74
N PRO A 174 -4.40 -14.44 -2.76
CA PRO A 174 -5.15 -13.21 -2.92
C PRO A 174 -5.99 -12.92 -1.68
N LYS A 175 -6.08 -11.65 -1.31
CA LYS A 175 -6.86 -11.22 -0.16
C LYS A 175 -8.35 -11.49 -0.40
N THR A 176 -9.01 -12.08 0.60
CA THR A 176 -10.47 -12.24 0.64
C THR A 176 -11.04 -11.56 1.87
N VAL A 177 -12.14 -10.84 1.71
CA VAL A 177 -12.80 -10.11 2.81
C VAL A 177 -14.31 -10.36 2.74
N LYS A 178 -14.90 -10.80 3.85
CA LYS A 178 -16.35 -10.91 4.00
C LYS A 178 -16.87 -9.63 4.65
N ALA A 179 -17.80 -8.94 3.97
CA ALA A 179 -18.52 -7.80 4.53
C ALA A 179 -19.95 -8.25 4.86
N TYR A 180 -20.26 -8.33 6.16
CA TYR A 180 -21.54 -8.83 6.67
C TYR A 180 -22.63 -7.76 6.64
N GLU A 181 -23.88 -8.19 6.56
CA GLU A 181 -25.02 -7.29 6.66
C GLU A 181 -25.04 -6.59 8.03
N ASN A 182 -25.27 -5.28 8.00
CA ASN A 182 -25.39 -4.45 9.19
C ASN A 182 -26.82 -3.95 9.31
N ILE A 183 -27.59 -4.53 10.22
CA ILE A 183 -29.02 -4.25 10.35
C ILE A 183 -29.25 -2.91 11.05
N GLU A 184 -28.29 -2.44 11.84
CA GLU A 184 -28.40 -1.18 12.60
C GLU A 184 -28.24 0.06 11.71
N TYR A 185 -27.44 -0.04 10.63
CA TYR A 185 -27.14 1.10 9.74
C TYR A 185 -27.58 0.80 8.29
N PRO A 186 -28.83 1.13 7.91
CA PRO A 186 -29.43 0.76 6.63
C PRO A 186 -28.78 1.41 5.38
N THR A 187 -27.92 2.40 5.59
CA THR A 187 -27.12 3.09 4.57
C THR A 187 -25.86 2.32 4.16
N ASP A 188 -25.58 1.18 4.79
CA ASP A 188 -24.38 0.40 4.48
C ASP A 188 -24.34 -0.05 3.01
N VAL A 189 -23.15 0.05 2.40
CA VAL A 189 -22.89 -0.42 1.04
C VAL A 189 -23.25 -1.89 0.90
N VAL A 190 -22.97 -2.69 1.93
CA VAL A 190 -23.36 -4.10 1.97
C VAL A 190 -24.86 -4.25 1.76
N LEU A 191 -25.69 -3.52 2.52
CA LEU A 191 -27.14 -3.61 2.37
C LEU A 191 -27.65 -3.13 1.01
N HIS A 192 -27.06 -2.08 0.44
CA HIS A 192 -27.42 -1.62 -0.90
C HIS A 192 -27.09 -2.67 -1.97
N PHE A 193 -25.90 -3.28 -1.91
CA PHE A 193 -25.54 -4.38 -2.80
C PHE A 193 -26.48 -5.57 -2.61
N LEU A 194 -26.71 -6.03 -1.38
CA LEU A 194 -27.63 -7.13 -1.06
C LEU A 194 -29.06 -6.89 -1.58
N LYS A 195 -29.57 -5.66 -1.49
CA LYS A 195 -30.89 -5.26 -2.02
C LYS A 195 -30.90 -5.25 -3.55
N SER A 196 -29.85 -4.69 -4.17
CA SER A 196 -29.75 -4.61 -5.64
C SER A 196 -29.69 -5.99 -6.30
N THR A 197 -28.94 -6.94 -5.72
CA THR A 197 -28.84 -8.31 -6.23
C THR A 197 -30.16 -9.08 -6.12
N ASN A 198 -30.96 -8.82 -5.07
CA ASN A 198 -32.29 -9.41 -4.96
C ASN A 198 -33.25 -8.86 -6.02
N ALA A 199 -33.13 -7.58 -6.39
CA ALA A 199 -33.95 -6.99 -7.46
C ALA A 199 -33.62 -7.55 -8.84
N TYR A 200 -32.34 -7.84 -9.13
CA TYR A 200 -31.94 -8.48 -10.40
C TYR A 200 -32.15 -10.01 -10.41
N GLY A 201 -32.19 -10.67 -9.25
CA GLY A 201 -32.53 -12.09 -9.12
C GLY A 201 -34.00 -12.43 -9.41
N MET A 202 -34.90 -11.45 -9.42
CA MET A 202 -36.32 -11.62 -9.82
C MET A 202 -36.57 -11.41 -11.32
N LEU A 203 -35.56 -10.97 -12.09
CA LEU A 203 -35.68 -10.76 -13.55
C LEU A 203 -35.06 -11.88 -14.38
N ILE A 204 -34.59 -12.95 -13.73
CA ILE A 204 -34.10 -14.17 -14.38
C ILE A 204 -34.78 -15.38 -13.72
N GLN A 205 -36.09 -15.51 -13.94
CA GLN A 205 -36.82 -16.77 -13.91
C GLN A 205 -37.65 -16.89 -15.18
#